data_AF-A0A0A9Y109-F1
#
_entry.id   AF-A0A0A9Y109-F1
#
_cell.length_a   1.000
_cell.length_b   1.000
_cell.length_c   1.000
_cell.angle_alpha   90.00
_cell.angle_beta   90.00
_cell.angle_gamma   90.00
#
_symmetry.space_group_name_H-M   'P 1'
#
loop_
_entity.id
_entity.type
_entity.pdbx_description
1 polymer ?
#
loop_
_entity_poly.entity_id
_entity_poly.type
_entity_poly.pdbx_seq_one_letter_code
_entity_poly.pdbx_strand_id
1 'polypeptide(L)'
;MLAAKFFDDQYYNNAYYAKIGGVAPLELNNLEVEFLFMNSFTLFVTTDTYMQYYQELCNHFMNVELRSCSCNPSSSARCRKPLLPHITTTTNNTTTEVSTQQQQSQQQQSQQQ
;
A
#
# COMPACT_ATOMS: atom_id res chain seq x y z
N MET A 1 2.02 5.17 2.30
CA MET A 1 2.77 5.65 3.49
C MET A 1 1.84 5.94 4.67
N LEU A 2 0.96 6.94 4.59
CA LEU A 2 0.08 7.33 5.71
C LEU A 2 -0.81 6.18 6.22
N ALA A 3 -1.37 5.38 5.32
CA ALA A 3 -2.14 4.19 5.71
C ALA A 3 -1.31 3.23 6.59
N ALA A 4 -0.06 2.94 6.20
CA ALA A 4 0.84 2.09 6.99
C ALA A 4 1.16 2.72 8.35
N LYS A 5 1.40 4.04 8.40
CA LYS A 5 1.61 4.74 9.68
C LYS A 5 0.38 4.74 10.61
N PHE A 6 -0.83 4.64 10.05
CA PHE A 6 -2.07 4.71 10.81
C PHE A 6 -2.61 3.34 11.22
N PHE A 7 -2.46 2.32 10.36
CA PHE A 7 -3.04 0.98 10.57
C PHE A 7 -2.02 -0.10 10.95
N ASP A 8 -0.73 0.05 10.62
CA ASP A 8 0.27 -1.00 10.87
C ASP A 8 1.00 -0.74 12.20
N ASP A 9 1.21 -1.81 12.98
CA ASP A 9 2.01 -1.75 14.21
C ASP A 9 3.49 -1.42 13.94
N GLN A 10 3.97 -1.70 12.72
CA GLN A 10 5.33 -1.48 12.28
C GLN A 10 5.35 -0.57 11.06
N TYR A 11 5.98 0.59 11.20
CA TYR A 11 6.13 1.57 10.13
C TYR A 11 7.51 2.25 10.20
N TYR A 12 7.91 2.86 9.09
CA TYR A 12 9.15 3.62 8.98
C TYR A 12 8.90 5.14 9.05
N ASN A 13 9.94 5.93 9.35
CA ASN A 13 9.83 7.38 9.31
C ASN A 13 9.85 7.93 7.87
N ASN A 14 9.57 9.21 7.70
CA ASN A 14 9.55 9.85 6.38
C ASN A 14 10.89 9.85 5.68
N ALA A 15 12.00 10.01 6.41
CA ALA A 15 13.32 9.98 5.78
C ALA A 15 13.58 8.64 5.08
N TYR A 16 13.13 7.53 5.68
CA TYR A 16 13.21 6.20 5.07
C TYR A 16 12.31 6.07 3.84
N TYR A 17 11.03 6.46 3.94
CA TYR A 17 10.12 6.43 2.80
C TYR A 17 10.58 7.34 1.65
N ALA A 18 11.13 8.51 1.96
CA ALA A 18 11.68 9.46 1.00
C ALA A 18 12.87 8.86 0.25
N LYS A 19 13.77 8.18 0.97
CA LYS A 19 14.91 7.47 0.39
C LYS A 19 14.48 6.39 -0.61
N ILE A 20 13.45 5.61 -0.28
CA ILE A 20 12.93 4.57 -1.20
C ILE A 20 12.18 5.19 -2.38
N GLY A 21 11.40 6.25 -2.12
CA GLY A 21 10.62 6.94 -3.14
C GLY A 21 11.42 7.85 -4.06
N GLY A 22 12.70 8.09 -3.78
CA GLY A 22 13.57 8.96 -4.58
C GLY A 22 13.21 10.45 -4.47
N VAL A 23 12.63 10.87 -3.34
CA VAL A 23 12.21 12.26 -3.08
C VAL A 23 12.99 12.85 -1.91
N ALA A 24 13.08 14.19 -1.84
CA ALA A 24 13.75 14.85 -0.72
C ALA A 24 12.94 14.64 0.59
N PRO A 25 13.57 14.40 1.75
CA PRO A 25 12.85 14.23 3.00
C PRO A 25 11.95 15.42 3.37
N LEU A 26 12.42 16.65 3.12
CA LEU A 26 11.63 17.87 3.35
C LEU A 26 10.38 17.92 2.47
N GLU A 27 10.52 17.53 1.21
CA GLU A 27 9.40 17.46 0.27
C GLU A 27 8.36 16.44 0.73
N LEU A 28 8.80 15.22 1.11
CA LEU A 28 7.87 14.21 1.61
C LEU A 28 7.16 14.64 2.91
N ASN A 29 7.85 15.35 3.80
CA ASN A 29 7.23 15.92 4.99
C ASN A 29 6.12 16.92 4.63
N ASN A 30 6.37 17.81 3.67
CA ASN A 30 5.38 18.79 3.23
C ASN A 30 4.17 18.10 2.56
N LEU A 31 4.43 17.12 1.68
CA LEU A 31 3.38 16.35 1.01
C LEU A 31 2.52 15.55 2.00
N GLU A 32 3.13 15.01 3.08
CA GLU A 32 2.38 14.33 4.12
C GLU A 32 1.40 15.28 4.82
N VAL A 33 1.88 16.46 5.24
CA VAL A 33 1.04 17.47 5.90
C VAL A 33 -0.06 17.98 4.97
N GLU A 34 0.27 18.28 3.72
CA GLU A 34 -0.70 18.73 2.71
C GLU A 34 -1.81 17.69 2.50
N PHE A 35 -1.45 16.41 2.35
CA PHE A 35 -2.43 15.33 2.21
C PHE A 35 -3.34 15.23 3.45
N LEU A 36 -2.79 15.36 4.66
CA LEU A 36 -3.59 15.31 5.89
C LEU A 36 -4.62 16.43 5.95
N PHE A 37 -4.26 17.64 5.53
CA PHE A 37 -5.21 18.75 5.42
C PHE A 37 -6.25 18.52 4.33
N MET A 38 -5.83 18.05 3.15
CA MET A 38 -6.76 17.72 2.05
C MET A 38 -7.80 16.67 2.46
N ASN A 39 -7.40 15.71 3.29
CA ASN A 39 -8.28 14.66 3.79
C ASN A 39 -8.98 15.02 5.11
N SER A 40 -8.85 16.27 5.58
CA SER A 40 -9.42 16.73 6.86
C SER A 40 -9.10 15.78 8.03
N PHE A 41 -7.88 15.22 8.04
CA PHE A 41 -7.41 14.23 9.01
C PHE A 41 -8.30 12.97 9.15
N THR A 42 -9.17 12.70 8.18
CA THR A 42 -10.04 11.52 8.16
C THR A 42 -9.28 10.34 7.53
N LEU A 43 -8.56 9.59 8.37
CA LEU A 43 -7.72 8.47 7.94
C LEU A 43 -8.35 7.10 8.19
N PHE A 44 -9.36 7.03 9.05
CA PHE A 44 -10.03 5.80 9.38
C PHE A 44 -10.93 5.35 8.23
N VAL A 45 -10.80 4.08 7.84
CA VAL A 45 -11.58 3.42 6.79
C VAL A 45 -12.24 2.22 7.45
N THR A 46 -13.56 2.13 7.37
CA THR A 46 -14.30 0.97 7.88
C THR A 46 -14.06 -0.26 7.00
N THR A 47 -14.27 -1.43 7.56
CA THR A 47 -14.18 -2.69 6.80
C THR A 47 -15.13 -2.69 5.60
N ASP A 48 -16.36 -2.18 5.77
CA ASP A 48 -17.34 -2.12 4.68
C ASP A 48 -16.85 -1.23 3.52
N THR A 49 -16.35 -0.03 3.83
CA THR A 49 -15.80 0.88 2.82
C THR A 49 -14.60 0.28 2.11
N TYR A 50 -13.68 -0.36 2.86
CA TYR A 50 -12.53 -1.05 2.26
C TYR A 50 -12.99 -2.15 1.29
N MET A 51 -13.93 -3.00 1.71
CA MET A 51 -14.43 -4.11 0.88
C MET A 51 -15.12 -3.60 -0.38
N GLN A 52 -15.88 -2.51 -0.30
CA GLN A 52 -16.50 -1.89 -1.47
C GLN A 52 -15.44 -1.46 -2.49
N TYR A 53 -14.43 -0.69 -2.09
CA TYR A 53 -13.37 -0.24 -3.01
C TYR A 53 -12.54 -1.40 -3.56
N TYR A 54 -12.29 -2.43 -2.76
CA TYR A 54 -11.61 -3.65 -3.22
C TYR A 54 -12.41 -4.37 -4.32
N GLN A 55 -13.72 -4.53 -4.14
CA GLN A 55 -14.60 -5.14 -5.14
C GLN A 55 -14.63 -4.34 -6.43
N GLU A 56 -14.75 -3.01 -6.35
CA GLU A 56 -14.71 -2.13 -7.52
C GLU A 56 -13.38 -2.25 -8.29
N LEU A 57 -12.25 -2.31 -7.57
CA LEU A 57 -10.94 -2.52 -8.19
C LEU A 57 -10.85 -3.88 -8.90
N CYS A 58 -11.34 -4.95 -8.26
CA CYS A 58 -11.38 -6.29 -8.84
C CYS A 58 -12.27 -6.34 -10.08
N ASN A 59 -13.45 -5.73 -10.03
CA ASN A 59 -14.39 -5.65 -11.14
C ASN A 59 -13.76 -4.89 -12.32
N HIS A 60 -13.13 -3.74 -12.06
CA HIS A 60 -12.46 -2.96 -13.08
C HIS A 60 -11.31 -3.77 -13.73
N PHE A 61 -10.50 -4.45 -12.93
CA PHE A 61 -9.43 -5.32 -13.44
C PHE A 61 -9.98 -6.40 -14.39
N MET A 62 -11.03 -7.12 -13.98
CA MET A 62 -11.65 -8.15 -14.82
C MET A 62 -12.25 -7.59 -16.12
N ASN A 63 -12.79 -6.37 -16.07
CA ASN A 63 -13.36 -5.69 -17.23
C ASN A 63 -12.31 -5.13 -18.20
N VAL A 64 -11.15 -4.71 -17.70
CA VAL A 64 -10.02 -4.26 -18.54
C VAL A 64 -9.34 -5.44 -19.23
N GLU A 65 -9.22 -6.58 -18.55
CA GLU A 65 -8.55 -7.77 -19.10
C GLU A 65 -9.30 -8.50 -20.20
N LEU A 66 -10.62 -8.41 -20.21
CA LEU A 66 -11.42 -8.94 -21.32
C LEU A 66 -11.39 -8.03 -22.57
N ARG A 67 -10.73 -6.86 -22.51
CA ARG A 67 -10.62 -5.90 -23.63
C ARG A 67 -9.19 -5.64 -24.10
N SER A 68 -8.20 -6.40 -23.62
CA SER A 68 -6.81 -6.17 -23.97
C SER A 68 -6.31 -7.16 -25.03
N CYS A 69 -6.19 -6.62 -26.25
CA CYS A 69 -5.45 -7.06 -27.44
C CYS A 69 -6.27 -7.60 -28.63
N SER A 70 -6.30 -6.81 -29.69
CA SER A 70 -6.65 -7.18 -31.06
C SER A 70 -5.45 -7.70 -31.87
N CYS A 71 -4.44 -8.28 -31.21
CA CYS A 71 -3.24 -8.74 -31.89
C CYS A 71 -3.52 -10.00 -32.71
N ASN A 72 -3.12 -9.97 -33.98
CA ASN A 72 -3.24 -11.09 -34.92
C ASN A 72 -2.31 -12.24 -34.48
N PRO A 73 -2.71 -13.54 -34.57
CA PRO A 73 -1.93 -14.68 -34.04
C PRO A 73 -0.54 -14.90 -34.67
N SER A 74 -0.14 -14.12 -35.68
CA SER A 74 1.03 -14.35 -36.51
C SER A 74 2.34 -13.74 -36.00
N SER A 75 2.32 -13.00 -34.88
CA SER A 75 3.54 -12.43 -34.28
C SER A 75 3.58 -12.73 -32.78
N SER A 76 4.63 -13.42 -32.34
CA SER A 76 4.89 -13.98 -31.01
C SER A 76 5.09 -12.96 -29.87
N ALA A 77 4.38 -11.84 -29.88
CA ALA A 77 4.36 -10.91 -28.77
C ALA A 77 3.44 -11.49 -27.68
N ARG A 78 4.06 -11.99 -26.61
CA ARG A 78 3.38 -12.49 -25.41
C ARG A 78 2.41 -11.44 -24.86
N CYS A 79 1.13 -11.58 -25.17
CA CYS A 79 0.06 -10.92 -24.44
C CYS A 79 0.10 -11.48 -23.01
N ARG A 80 0.73 -10.75 -22.08
CA ARG A 80 0.79 -11.16 -20.68
C ARG A 80 -0.61 -11.02 -20.11
N LYS A 81 -1.24 -12.15 -19.81
CA LYS A 81 -2.40 -12.19 -18.93
C LYS A 81 -1.94 -11.64 -17.57
N PRO A 82 -2.60 -10.64 -17.00
CA PRO A 82 -2.22 -10.16 -15.71
C PRO A 82 -2.81 -11.02 -14.63
N LEU A 83 -2.08 -10.98 -13.53
CA LEU A 83 -2.31 -11.77 -12.35
C LEU A 83 -3.35 -11.04 -11.51
N LEU A 84 -4.45 -11.71 -11.17
CA LEU A 84 -5.40 -11.18 -10.18
C LEU A 84 -4.65 -10.92 -8.86
N PRO A 85 -5.00 -9.85 -8.12
CA PRO A 85 -4.62 -9.74 -6.73
C PRO A 85 -5.30 -10.87 -5.94
N HIS A 86 -4.51 -11.86 -5.50
CA HIS A 86 -4.98 -13.00 -4.71
C HIS A 86 -4.94 -12.63 -3.22
N ILE A 87 -6.10 -12.49 -2.57
CA ILE A 87 -6.18 -12.56 -1.10
C ILE A 87 -6.69 -13.97 -0.77
N THR A 88 -5.83 -14.82 -0.20
CA THR A 88 -6.28 -16.05 0.47
C THR A 88 -7.05 -15.61 1.71
N THR A 89 -8.37 -15.64 1.68
CA THR A 89 -9.17 -15.55 2.90
C THR A 89 -9.02 -16.85 3.67
N THR A 90 -7.92 -17.00 4.40
CA THR A 90 -7.79 -18.05 5.40
C THR A 90 -8.42 -17.53 6.68
N THR A 91 -9.72 -17.76 6.84
CA THR A 91 -10.37 -17.75 8.15
C THR A 91 -9.75 -18.89 8.94
N ASN A 92 -8.72 -18.64 9.75
CA ASN A 92 -8.26 -19.48 10.85
C ASN A 92 -7.32 -18.66 11.77
N ASN A 93 -7.88 -18.19 12.88
CA ASN A 93 -7.24 -18.02 14.19
C ASN A 93 -5.97 -18.86 14.40
N THR A 94 -4.77 -18.26 14.36
CA THR A 94 -3.55 -18.68 15.09
C THR A 94 -2.52 -17.55 15.09
N THR A 95 -2.20 -17.06 16.30
CA THR A 95 -1.04 -16.22 16.64
C THR A 95 0.25 -16.88 16.18
N THR A 96 1.10 -16.20 15.39
CA THR A 96 2.53 -16.53 15.34
C THR A 96 3.36 -15.29 15.06
N GLU A 97 4.27 -15.05 16.00
CA GLU A 97 5.29 -14.03 16.08
C GLU A 97 6.21 -14.06 14.85
N VAL A 98 6.41 -12.91 14.19
CA VAL A 98 7.57 -12.68 13.33
C VAL A 98 8.13 -11.27 13.59
N SER A 99 9.26 -11.29 14.30
CA SER A 99 10.41 -10.39 14.13
C SER A 99 10.37 -9.00 14.76
N THR A 100 10.62 -9.03 16.07
CA THR A 100 11.62 -8.23 16.78
C THR A 100 12.83 -7.87 15.90
N GLN A 101 12.88 -6.64 15.40
CA GLN A 101 14.14 -5.97 15.03
C GLN A 101 14.02 -4.44 14.96
N GLN A 102 12.81 -3.89 14.85
CA GLN A 102 12.64 -2.45 14.59
C GLN A 102 12.48 -1.58 15.85
N GLN A 103 12.23 -2.20 17.01
CA GLN A 103 12.00 -1.50 18.27
C GLN A 103 13.27 -0.77 18.80
N GLN A 104 14.47 -1.20 18.39
CA GLN A 104 15.72 -0.54 18.82
C GLN A 104 16.01 0.76 18.05
N SER A 105 15.57 0.90 16.80
CA SER A 105 15.82 2.13 16.01
C SER A 105 14.93 3.30 16.39
N GLN A 106 13.71 3.06 16.88
CA GLN A 106 12.80 4.15 17.29
C GLN A 106 13.15 4.71 18.68
N GLN A 107 13.69 3.89 19.60
CA GLN A 107 14.13 4.35 20.93
C GLN A 107 15.36 5.27 20.92
N GLN A 108 16.17 5.25 19.85
CA GLN A 108 17.33 6.14 19.74
C GLN A 108 16.97 7.54 19.18
N GLN A 109 15.87 7.69 18.45
CA GLN A 109 15.47 8.99 17.90
C GLN A 109 14.69 9.86 18.89
N SER A 110 14.05 9.28 19.90
CA SER A 110 13.35 10.01 20.97
C SER A 110 14.27 10.55 22.07
N GLN A 111 15.57 10.25 22.04
CA GLN A 111 16.57 10.81 22.97
C GLN A 111 17.39 11.99 22.38
N GLN A 112 17.09 12.43 21.15
CA GLN A 112 17.75 13.57 20.52
C GLN A 112 16.82 14.76 20.22
N GLN A 113 15.69 14.85 20.91
CA GLN A 113 14.88 16.08 20.98
C GLN A 113 14.71 16.52 22.43
#